data_AF-B4QJQ4-F1
#
_entry.id   AF-B4QJQ4-F1
#
_cell.length_a   1.000
_cell.length_b   1.000
_cell.length_c   1.000
_cell.angle_alpha   90.00
_cell.angle_beta   90.00
_cell.angle_gamma   90.00
#
_symmetry.space_group_name_H-M   'P 1'
#
loop_
_entity.id
_entity.type
_entity.pdbx_description
1 polymer ?
#
loop_
_entity_poly.entity_id
_entity_poly.type
_entity_poly.pdbx_seq_one_letter_code
_entity_poly.pdbx_strand_id
1 'polypeptide(L)'
;MVFITKFARIGLQAARQLNATPLGAVQARAIHLTSLLAKERRYTNKHEWVEVVSGSNAIVGISSYAQEALGDVVFAQLPEPGTELKQDDECGALESVKAASEVYSPVSGKVIEKNAEVEDTPALVNSSCYEKGWLFKVDLKNPKELEALMTEDQYKAFLSSSGDH
;
A
#
# COMPACT_ATOMS: atom_id res chain seq x y z
N MET A 1 -64.90 -4.56 75.00
CA MET A 1 -65.08 -5.62 73.98
C MET A 1 -63.67 -6.08 73.60
N VAL A 2 -63.07 -7.01 74.36
CA VAL A 2 -63.18 -8.49 74.34
C VAL A 2 -61.88 -9.11 73.79
N PHE A 3 -61.12 -9.74 74.70
CA PHE A 3 -60.30 -10.98 74.63
C PHE A 3 -59.18 -11.12 73.56
N ILE A 4 -57.88 -11.15 73.92
CA ILE A 4 -57.03 -12.27 74.43
C ILE A 4 -56.93 -13.48 73.48
N THR A 5 -55.71 -13.82 73.01
CA THR A 5 -55.02 -15.16 72.99
C THR A 5 -53.70 -15.08 72.20
N LYS A 6 -52.52 -15.32 72.81
CA LYS A 6 -51.74 -16.57 72.99
C LYS A 6 -50.91 -17.07 71.76
N PHE A 7 -49.58 -17.07 71.98
CA PHE A 7 -48.56 -18.13 71.74
C PHE A 7 -48.07 -18.56 70.34
N ALA A 8 -46.74 -18.76 70.30
CA ALA A 8 -45.96 -19.79 69.58
C ALA A 8 -45.77 -19.59 68.06
N ARG A 9 -44.73 -20.03 67.35
CA ARG A 9 -43.41 -20.66 67.55
C ARG A 9 -42.80 -20.78 66.13
N ILE A 10 -41.47 -20.94 66.01
CA ILE A 10 -40.75 -21.69 64.96
C ILE A 10 -40.57 -21.07 63.54
N GLY A 11 -39.34 -21.21 63.01
CA GLY A 11 -38.98 -21.21 61.58
C GLY A 11 -37.77 -20.33 61.29
N LEU A 12 -36.52 -20.75 61.49
CA LEU A 12 -35.70 -21.60 60.59
C LEU A 12 -35.91 -21.28 59.09
N GLN A 13 -34.96 -20.57 58.46
CA GLN A 13 -34.06 -21.15 57.45
C GLN A 13 -33.26 -20.06 56.72
N ALA A 14 -31.99 -20.39 56.47
CA ALA A 14 -31.00 -19.58 55.79
C ALA A 14 -31.40 -19.27 54.34
N ALA A 15 -31.44 -17.99 53.98
CA ALA A 15 -31.47 -17.57 52.59
C ALA A 15 -30.06 -17.66 52.00
N ARG A 16 -29.84 -18.73 51.23
CA ARG A 16 -28.66 -18.99 50.41
C ARG A 16 -28.68 -18.01 49.23
N GLN A 17 -27.95 -16.90 49.31
CA GLN A 17 -27.71 -16.04 48.14
C GLN A 17 -26.68 -16.70 47.23
N LEU A 18 -27.14 -17.24 46.09
CA LEU A 18 -26.29 -17.61 44.98
C LEU A 18 -25.94 -16.33 44.21
N ASN A 19 -24.74 -15.80 44.42
CA ASN A 19 -24.18 -14.79 43.52
C ASN A 19 -23.79 -15.50 42.22
N ALA A 20 -24.61 -15.33 41.18
CA ALA A 20 -24.25 -15.70 39.82
C ALA A 20 -23.24 -14.67 39.29
N THR A 21 -21.99 -15.10 39.08
CA THR A 21 -20.97 -14.34 38.37
C THR A 21 -21.40 -14.19 36.90
N PRO A 22 -21.47 -12.98 36.32
CA PRO A 22 -21.69 -12.87 34.88
C PRO A 22 -20.48 -13.42 34.14
N LEU A 23 -20.73 -14.22 33.09
CA LEU A 23 -19.72 -14.71 32.16
C LEU A 23 -18.86 -13.54 31.68
N GLY A 24 -17.55 -13.62 31.94
CA GLY A 24 -16.58 -12.69 31.39
C GLY A 24 -16.72 -12.64 29.87
N ALA A 25 -16.99 -11.46 29.34
CA ALA A 25 -16.93 -11.19 27.93
C ALA A 25 -15.53 -11.58 27.43
N VAL A 26 -15.47 -12.57 26.54
CA VAL A 26 -14.25 -12.89 25.80
C VAL A 26 -13.95 -11.67 24.94
N GLN A 27 -13.04 -10.83 25.40
CA GLN A 27 -12.55 -9.71 24.62
C GLN A 27 -11.73 -10.31 23.48
N ALA A 28 -12.38 -10.47 22.33
CA ALA A 28 -11.73 -10.81 21.09
C ALA A 28 -10.66 -9.76 20.84
N ARG A 29 -9.39 -10.14 21.03
CA ARG A 29 -8.27 -9.31 20.62
C ARG A 29 -8.34 -9.21 19.11
N ALA A 30 -8.69 -8.03 18.62
CA ALA A 30 -8.52 -7.69 17.21
C ALA A 30 -7.05 -7.95 16.86
N ILE A 31 -6.84 -8.81 15.87
CA ILE A 31 -5.51 -9.06 15.31
C ILE A 31 -5.16 -7.77 14.57
N HIS A 32 -4.33 -6.92 15.17
CA HIS A 32 -3.82 -5.73 14.51
C HIS A 32 -2.88 -6.17 13.37
N LEU A 33 -3.40 -6.31 12.16
CA LEU A 33 -2.67 -6.58 10.92
C LEU A 33 -1.93 -5.35 10.37
N THR A 34 -1.57 -4.39 11.22
CA THR A 34 -1.05 -3.08 10.80
C THR A 34 0.42 -3.06 10.37
N SER A 35 1.07 -4.21 10.14
CA SER A 35 2.52 -4.20 9.88
C SER A 35 3.02 -5.38 9.04
N LEU A 36 2.41 -5.64 7.88
CA LEU A 36 2.97 -6.53 6.86
C LEU A 36 2.76 -6.00 5.43
N LEU A 37 2.73 -4.69 5.23
CA LEU A 37 3.19 -4.17 3.93
C LEU A 37 4.72 -4.25 3.99
N ALA A 38 5.23 -5.46 3.74
CA ALA A 38 6.62 -5.66 3.42
C ALA A 38 6.99 -4.72 2.25
N LYS A 39 8.26 -4.30 2.16
CA LYS A 39 8.85 -3.57 1.04
C LYS A 39 8.79 -4.38 -0.27
N GLU A 40 7.62 -4.76 -0.71
CA GLU A 40 7.43 -5.51 -1.94
C GLU A 40 7.17 -4.53 -3.06
N ARG A 41 8.14 -4.47 -3.97
CA ARG A 41 7.97 -3.78 -5.25
C ARG A 41 6.95 -4.53 -6.10
N ARG A 42 6.03 -3.77 -6.67
CA ARG A 42 5.02 -4.25 -7.61
C ARG A 42 5.23 -3.61 -8.97
N TYR A 43 4.75 -4.27 -10.01
CA TYR A 43 4.99 -3.89 -11.41
C TYR A 43 3.70 -3.79 -12.21
N THR A 44 3.67 -2.86 -13.15
CA THR A 44 2.63 -2.75 -14.17
C THR A 44 3.03 -3.55 -15.41
N ASN A 45 2.08 -3.77 -16.31
CA ASN A 45 2.35 -4.28 -17.66
C ASN A 45 2.99 -3.24 -18.59
N LYS A 46 3.06 -1.98 -18.16
CA LYS A 46 3.72 -0.85 -18.83
C LYS A 46 5.15 -0.63 -18.31
N HIS A 47 5.63 -1.53 -17.46
CA HIS A 47 7.01 -1.60 -16.97
C HIS A 47 7.42 -0.52 -15.95
N GLU A 48 6.44 0.19 -15.37
CA GLU A 48 6.63 0.94 -14.13
C GLU A 48 6.64 0.00 -12.92
N TRP A 49 7.30 0.46 -11.86
CA TRP A 49 7.29 -0.19 -10.57
C TRP A 49 6.86 0.78 -9.47
N VAL A 50 6.27 0.23 -8.41
CA VAL A 50 5.88 0.96 -7.19
C VAL A 50 6.33 0.18 -5.95
N GLU A 51 6.93 0.87 -4.99
CA GLU A 51 7.39 0.28 -3.73
C GLU A 51 6.90 1.11 -2.53
N VAL A 52 6.22 0.48 -1.59
CA VAL A 52 5.77 1.15 -0.35
C VAL A 52 6.95 1.30 0.60
N VAL A 53 7.29 2.54 0.95
CA VAL A 53 8.47 2.86 1.77
C VAL A 53 8.11 3.16 3.23
N SER A 54 6.92 3.74 3.49
CA SER A 54 6.45 4.00 4.84
C SER A 54 4.96 4.38 4.85
N GLY A 55 4.14 3.67 5.62
CA GLY A 55 2.70 3.96 5.70
C GLY A 55 2.03 3.88 4.33
N SER A 56 1.42 4.99 3.89
CA SER A 56 0.83 5.15 2.56
C SER A 56 1.78 5.75 1.52
N ASN A 57 3.01 6.09 1.89
CA ASN A 57 3.99 6.65 0.96
C ASN A 57 4.63 5.54 0.13
N ALA A 58 4.51 5.67 -1.18
CA ALA A 58 5.16 4.81 -2.14
C ALA A 58 6.06 5.62 -3.08
N ILE A 59 7.09 4.96 -3.60
CA ILE A 59 7.99 5.50 -4.61
C ILE A 59 7.73 4.78 -5.94
N VAL A 60 7.82 5.51 -7.04
CA VAL A 60 7.54 5.02 -8.39
C VAL A 60 8.76 5.19 -9.28
N GLY A 61 9.01 4.25 -10.17
CA GLY A 61 10.02 4.37 -11.23
C GLY A 61 9.76 3.41 -12.40
N ILE A 62 10.73 3.27 -13.30
CA ILE A 62 10.66 2.29 -14.40
C ILE A 62 11.63 1.12 -14.20
N SER A 63 11.31 -0.05 -14.75
CA SER A 63 12.13 -1.26 -14.59
C SER A 63 13.41 -1.24 -15.44
N SER A 64 14.35 -2.16 -15.14
CA SER A 64 15.56 -2.35 -15.97
C SER A 64 15.20 -2.67 -17.42
N TYR A 65 14.16 -3.47 -17.65
CA TYR A 65 13.68 -3.78 -18.99
C TYR A 65 13.24 -2.54 -19.75
N ALA A 66 12.49 -1.65 -19.09
CA ALA A 66 12.01 -0.41 -19.70
C ALA A 66 13.16 0.53 -20.09
N GLN A 67 14.11 0.75 -19.18
CA GLN A 67 15.25 1.64 -19.47
C GLN A 67 16.17 1.06 -20.57
N GLU A 68 16.33 -0.27 -20.63
CA GLU A 68 17.07 -0.93 -21.71
C GLU A 68 16.37 -0.74 -23.06
N ALA A 69 15.03 -0.88 -23.09
CA ALA A 69 14.23 -0.69 -24.28
C ALA A 69 14.25 0.77 -24.77
N LEU A 70 14.22 1.74 -23.86
CA LEU A 70 14.37 3.16 -24.18
C LEU A 70 15.78 3.48 -24.71
N GLY A 71 16.82 2.86 -24.13
CA GLY A 71 18.21 3.25 -24.34
C GLY A 71 18.60 4.46 -23.48
N ASP A 72 19.67 5.15 -23.86
CA ASP A 72 20.27 6.23 -23.06
C ASP A 72 19.28 7.41 -22.89
N VAL A 73 18.72 7.54 -21.69
CA VAL A 73 17.74 8.57 -21.34
C VAL A 73 18.45 9.91 -21.25
N VAL A 74 17.92 10.91 -21.97
CA VAL A 74 18.47 12.26 -22.06
C VAL A 74 17.52 13.33 -21.53
N PHE A 75 16.26 12.97 -21.28
CA PHE A 75 15.26 13.89 -20.75
C PHE A 75 14.24 13.14 -19.88
N ALA A 76 13.79 13.80 -18.82
CA ALA A 76 12.74 13.33 -17.94
C ALA A 76 11.80 14.48 -17.58
N GLN A 77 10.50 14.27 -17.78
CA GLN A 77 9.43 15.15 -17.32
C GLN A 77 8.63 14.42 -16.25
N LEU A 78 8.65 14.92 -15.03
CA LEU A 78 8.04 14.27 -13.86
C LEU A 78 6.80 15.05 -13.38
N PRO A 79 5.83 14.41 -12.72
CA PRO A 79 4.67 15.11 -12.21
C PRO A 79 5.03 16.04 -11.05
N GLU A 80 4.38 17.20 -10.97
CA GLU A 80 4.64 18.17 -9.90
C GLU A 80 4.07 17.71 -8.56
N PRO A 81 4.77 17.97 -7.43
CA PRO A 81 4.21 17.77 -6.09
C PRO A 81 2.89 18.52 -5.92
N GLY A 82 1.89 17.83 -5.38
CA GLY A 82 0.52 18.34 -5.28
C GLY A 82 -0.45 17.79 -6.32
N THR A 83 0.06 17.22 -7.41
CA THR A 83 -0.77 16.62 -8.47
C THR A 83 -1.55 15.43 -7.94
N GLU A 84 -2.83 15.36 -8.31
CA GLU A 84 -3.73 14.25 -7.98
C GLU A 84 -3.80 13.30 -9.19
N LEU A 85 -3.38 12.06 -8.98
CA LEU A 85 -3.31 11.02 -10.01
C LEU A 85 -4.28 9.89 -9.69
N LYS A 86 -4.88 9.32 -10.72
CA LYS A 86 -5.55 8.02 -10.69
C LYS A 86 -4.60 6.95 -11.23
N GLN A 87 -4.87 5.71 -10.87
CA GLN A 87 -4.23 4.57 -11.53
C GLN A 87 -4.44 4.66 -13.06
N ASP A 88 -3.36 4.40 -13.79
CA ASP A 88 -3.26 4.49 -15.25
C ASP A 88 -3.36 5.90 -15.84
N ASP A 89 -3.34 6.97 -15.03
CA ASP A 89 -3.18 8.33 -15.54
C ASP A 89 -1.75 8.52 -16.07
N GLU A 90 -1.64 9.09 -17.27
CA GLU A 90 -0.38 9.63 -17.79
C GLU A 90 0.07 10.81 -16.92
N CYS A 91 1.30 10.78 -16.43
CA CYS A 91 1.79 11.75 -15.45
C CYS A 91 3.18 12.32 -15.76
N GLY A 92 3.85 11.82 -16.80
CA GLY A 92 5.18 12.27 -17.18
C GLY A 92 5.66 11.62 -18.48
N ALA A 93 6.92 11.86 -18.82
CA ALA A 93 7.55 11.28 -20.01
C ALA A 93 9.05 11.09 -19.79
N LEU A 94 9.62 10.06 -20.41
CA LEU A 94 11.05 9.82 -20.51
C LEU A 94 11.44 9.77 -21.98
N GLU A 95 12.51 10.47 -22.35
CA GLU A 95 13.01 10.48 -23.73
C GLU A 95 14.48 10.09 -23.78
N SER A 96 14.81 9.31 -24.81
CA SER A 96 16.16 8.96 -25.21
C SER A 96 16.44 9.51 -26.61
N VAL A 97 17.66 9.30 -27.11
CA VAL A 97 17.98 9.62 -28.52
C VAL A 97 17.33 8.66 -29.53
N LYS A 98 16.66 7.60 -29.05
CA LYS A 98 16.07 6.54 -29.89
C LYS A 98 14.55 6.45 -29.79
N ALA A 99 13.99 6.79 -28.63
CA ALA A 99 12.59 6.59 -28.31
C ALA A 99 12.11 7.61 -27.27
N ALA A 100 10.80 7.76 -27.18
CA ALA A 100 10.12 8.44 -26.08
C ALA A 100 9.06 7.49 -25.54
N SER A 101 8.81 7.53 -24.23
CA SER A 101 7.71 6.82 -23.59
C SER A 101 7.05 7.72 -22.56
N GLU A 102 5.74 7.73 -22.58
CA GLU A 102 4.93 8.29 -21.50
C GLU A 102 5.11 7.44 -20.24
N VAL A 103 4.98 8.09 -19.07
CA VAL A 103 5.01 7.47 -17.75
C VAL A 103 3.60 7.49 -17.18
N TYR A 104 3.12 6.32 -16.73
CA TYR A 104 1.79 6.16 -16.15
C TYR A 104 1.87 5.94 -14.64
N SER A 105 0.90 6.47 -13.90
CA SER A 105 0.80 6.22 -12.46
C SER A 105 0.33 4.79 -12.19
N PRO A 106 1.10 3.94 -11.47
CA PRO A 106 0.68 2.58 -11.17
C PRO A 106 -0.47 2.51 -10.15
N VAL A 107 -0.76 3.63 -9.47
CA VAL A 107 -1.66 3.73 -8.33
C VAL A 107 -2.30 5.12 -8.28
N SER A 108 -3.48 5.19 -7.67
CA SER A 108 -4.16 6.44 -7.36
C SER A 108 -3.57 7.08 -6.11
N GLY A 109 -3.32 8.39 -6.16
CA GLY A 109 -2.77 9.12 -5.02
C GLY A 109 -2.36 10.54 -5.34
N LYS A 110 -1.78 11.20 -4.34
CA LYS A 110 -1.25 12.56 -4.48
C LYS A 110 0.26 12.51 -4.59
N VAL A 111 0.84 13.17 -5.59
CA VAL A 111 2.30 13.30 -5.69
C VAL A 111 2.81 14.16 -4.54
N ILE A 112 3.75 13.62 -3.77
CA ILE A 112 4.32 14.31 -2.61
C ILE A 112 5.74 14.82 -2.86
N GLU A 113 6.45 14.24 -3.82
CA GLU A 113 7.83 14.57 -4.14
C GLU A 113 8.17 14.10 -5.56
N LYS A 114 8.96 14.87 -6.31
CA LYS A 114 9.57 14.45 -7.56
C LYS A 114 11.10 14.38 -7.42
N ASN A 115 11.75 13.50 -8.16
CA ASN A 115 13.20 13.37 -8.13
C ASN A 115 13.86 14.40 -9.06
N ALA A 116 14.15 15.59 -8.53
CA ALA A 116 14.85 16.64 -9.27
C ALA A 116 16.23 16.19 -9.78
N GLU A 117 16.90 15.26 -9.10
CA GLU A 117 18.20 14.73 -9.54
C GLU A 117 18.06 13.97 -10.88
N VAL A 118 16.92 13.32 -11.12
CA VAL A 118 16.63 12.65 -12.41
C VAL A 118 16.31 13.67 -13.51
N GLU A 119 15.62 14.77 -13.20
CA GLU A 119 15.40 15.85 -14.18
C GLU A 119 16.73 16.50 -14.60
N ASP A 120 17.63 16.71 -13.63
CA ASP A 120 18.96 17.29 -13.88
C ASP A 120 19.96 16.27 -14.49
N THR A 121 19.86 14.99 -14.11
CA THR A 121 20.73 13.89 -14.55
C THR A 121 19.91 12.66 -14.99
N PRO A 122 19.29 12.69 -16.20
CA PRO A 122 18.38 11.63 -16.65
C PRO A 122 19.02 10.23 -16.77
N ALA A 123 20.35 10.15 -16.95
CA ALA A 123 21.11 8.90 -17.00
C ALA A 123 21.05 8.07 -15.68
N LEU A 124 20.55 8.64 -14.58
CA LEU A 124 20.25 7.90 -13.36
C LEU A 124 19.16 6.84 -13.57
N VAL A 125 18.24 7.08 -14.52
CA VAL A 125 17.23 6.09 -14.91
C VAL A 125 17.90 4.85 -15.48
N ASN A 126 18.91 4.99 -16.35
CA ASN A 126 19.63 3.83 -16.90
C ASN A 126 20.53 3.14 -15.87
N SER A 127 21.28 3.92 -15.08
CA SER A 127 22.32 3.37 -14.19
C SER A 127 21.81 2.88 -12.84
N SER A 128 20.63 3.34 -12.40
CA SER A 128 20.15 3.11 -11.04
C SER A 128 18.61 3.12 -10.94
N CYS A 129 17.90 2.56 -11.94
CA CYS A 129 16.43 2.57 -12.04
C CYS A 129 15.65 2.16 -10.78
N TYR A 130 16.24 1.34 -9.91
CA TYR A 130 15.62 0.83 -8.69
C TYR A 130 16.09 1.52 -7.39
N GLU A 131 17.07 2.42 -7.49
CA GLU A 131 17.61 3.14 -6.34
C GLU A 131 17.58 4.65 -6.60
N LYS A 132 18.57 5.22 -7.28
CA LYS A 132 18.66 6.68 -7.50
C LYS A 132 17.78 7.18 -8.65
N GLY A 133 17.39 6.30 -9.56
CA GLY A 133 16.53 6.58 -10.71
C GLY A 133 15.03 6.49 -10.44
N TRP A 134 14.59 6.54 -9.17
CA TRP A 134 13.17 6.69 -8.85
C TRP A 134 12.66 8.02 -9.42
N LEU A 135 11.40 8.07 -9.84
CA LEU A 135 10.83 9.21 -10.56
C LEU A 135 10.06 10.14 -9.62
N PHE A 136 9.06 9.62 -8.91
CA PHE A 136 8.25 10.40 -7.99
C PHE A 136 7.79 9.57 -6.80
N LYS A 137 7.34 10.26 -5.75
CA LYS A 137 6.70 9.66 -4.58
C LYS A 137 5.22 10.04 -4.56
N VAL A 138 4.40 9.11 -4.13
CA VAL A 138 2.95 9.23 -4.06
C VAL A 138 2.45 8.85 -2.67
N ASP A 139 1.53 9.64 -2.14
CA ASP A 139 0.70 9.26 -0.99
C ASP A 139 -0.54 8.52 -1.51
N LEU A 140 -0.60 7.22 -1.25
CA LEU A 140 -1.59 6.30 -1.79
C LEU A 140 -3.00 6.63 -1.27
N LYS A 141 -3.95 6.81 -2.19
CA LYS A 141 -5.38 6.94 -1.85
C LYS A 141 -6.06 5.59 -1.65
N ASN A 142 -5.63 4.57 -2.38
CA ASN A 142 -6.26 3.25 -2.36
C ASN A 142 -5.20 2.13 -2.37
N PRO A 143 -4.74 1.67 -1.20
CA PRO A 143 -3.70 0.63 -1.11
C PRO A 143 -4.07 -0.70 -1.77
N LYS A 144 -5.36 -0.99 -1.98
CA LYS A 144 -5.82 -2.24 -2.62
C LYS A 144 -5.42 -2.34 -4.10
N GLU A 145 -5.14 -1.21 -4.75
CA GLU A 145 -4.68 -1.20 -6.15
C GLU A 145 -3.35 -1.94 -6.32
N LEU A 146 -2.51 -1.97 -5.27
CA LEU A 146 -1.26 -2.73 -5.26
C LEU A 146 -1.46 -4.24 -5.39
N GLU A 147 -2.61 -4.77 -4.95
CA GLU A 147 -2.91 -6.21 -5.01
C GLU A 147 -3.19 -6.67 -6.45
N ALA A 148 -3.61 -5.74 -7.33
CA ALA A 148 -3.84 -6.01 -8.75
C ALA A 148 -2.55 -5.96 -9.58
N LEU A 149 -1.47 -5.41 -9.03
CA LEU A 149 -0.18 -5.28 -9.69
C LEU A 149 0.64 -6.56 -9.55
N MET A 150 1.54 -6.77 -10.51
CA MET A 150 2.39 -7.95 -10.55
C MET A 150 3.43 -7.93 -9.42
N THR A 151 3.64 -9.08 -8.79
CA THR A 151 4.84 -9.32 -8.00
C THR A 151 6.08 -9.39 -8.90
N GLU A 152 7.26 -9.32 -8.30
CA GLU A 152 8.54 -9.55 -8.99
C GLU A 152 8.54 -10.85 -9.83
N ASP A 153 8.06 -11.97 -9.27
CA ASP A 153 8.04 -13.27 -9.95
C ASP A 153 7.03 -13.29 -11.11
N GLN A 154 5.87 -12.65 -10.91
CA GLN A 154 4.87 -12.50 -11.97
C GLN A 154 5.40 -11.63 -13.11
N TYR A 155 6.11 -10.54 -12.78
CA TYR A 155 6.72 -9.66 -13.78
C TYR A 155 7.82 -10.37 -14.57
N LYS A 156 8.67 -11.16 -13.92
CA LYS A 156 9.67 -12.01 -14.61
C LYS A 156 9.03 -13.02 -15.57
N ALA A 157 7.95 -13.67 -15.14
CA ALA A 157 7.19 -14.57 -15.99
C ALA A 157 6.51 -13.83 -17.15
N PHE A 158 5.99 -12.63 -16.90
CA PHE A 158 5.44 -11.75 -17.93
C PHE A 158 6.49 -11.38 -18.99
N LEU A 159 7.70 -10.97 -18.58
CA LEU A 159 8.79 -10.66 -19.51
C LEU A 159 9.22 -11.88 -20.34
N SER A 160 9.26 -13.07 -19.71
CA SER A 160 9.67 -14.30 -20.40
C SER A 160 8.60 -14.80 -21.40
N SER A 161 7.33 -14.51 -21.15
CA SER A 161 6.23 -14.90 -22.05
C SER A 161 5.93 -13.85 -23.12
N SER A 162 6.30 -12.60 -22.87
CA SER A 162 6.11 -11.48 -23.81
C SER A 162 7.32 -11.29 -24.74
N GLY A 163 8.47 -11.90 -24.42
CA GLY A 163 9.70 -11.82 -25.19
C GLY A 163 9.95 -13.06 -26.04
N ASP A 164 9.18 -13.23 -27.11
CA ASP A 164 9.46 -14.17 -28.20
C ASP A 164 8.77 -13.75 -29.52
N HIS A 165 8.73 -12.44 -29.84
CA HIS A 165 8.32 -11.92 -31.16
C HIS A 165 9.15 -10.70 -31.59
#